data_AF-A0A6M2C4P5-F1
#
_entry.id   AF-A0A6M2C4P5-F1
#
_cell.length_a   1.000
_cell.length_b   1.000
_cell.length_c   1.000
_cell.angle_alpha   90.00
_cell.angle_beta   90.00
_cell.angle_gamma   90.00
#
_symmetry.space_group_name_H-M   'P 1'
#
loop_
_entity.id
_entity.type
_entity.pdbx_description
1 polymer ?
#
loop_
_entity_poly.entity_id
_entity_poly.type
_entity_poly.pdbx_seq_one_letter_code
_entity_poly.pdbx_strand_id
1 'polypeptide(L)'
;MTLQKVNNIFEFFKSTLVINLAVCVLPILFLGVFAFKYTFLTVGYAASLAVKEFKSKNEYLFYYNNAISKMELWLYAWSYTFVFLVILSFAFNFIATLF
;
A
#
# COMPACT_ATOMS: atom_id res chain seq x y z
N MET A 1 -8.49 11.31 15.96
CA MET A 1 -7.81 11.57 14.67
C MET A 1 -8.65 12.56 13.89
N THR A 2 -8.10 13.65 13.35
CA THR A 2 -8.89 14.61 12.56
C THR A 2 -9.16 14.05 11.16
N LEU A 3 -10.26 14.48 10.53
CA LEU A 3 -10.62 14.07 9.17
C LEU A 3 -9.50 14.38 8.17
N GLN A 4 -8.86 15.54 8.32
CA GLN A 4 -7.72 15.94 7.50
C GLN A 4 -6.52 15.00 7.67
N LYS A 5 -6.22 14.55 8.90
CA LYS A 5 -5.13 13.60 9.16
C LYS A 5 -5.39 12.26 8.47
N VAL A 6 -6.64 11.77 8.52
CA VAL A 6 -7.06 10.54 7.82
C VAL A 6 -6.90 10.70 6.31
N ASN A 7 -7.38 11.80 5.73
CA ASN A 7 -7.24 12.05 4.28
C ASN A 7 -5.78 12.09 3.85
N ASN A 8 -4.90 12.78 4.58
CA ASN A 8 -3.48 12.85 4.25
C ASN A 8 -2.81 11.47 4.27
N ILE A 9 -3.15 10.62 5.24
CA ILE A 9 -2.62 9.26 5.31
C ILE A 9 -3.18 8.40 4.17
N PHE A 10 -4.46 8.58 3.82
CA PHE A 10 -5.05 7.86 2.70
C PHE A 10 -4.43 8.28 1.36
N GLU A 11 -4.11 9.56 1.17
CA GLU A 11 -3.35 10.04 0.01
C GLU A 11 -1.97 9.38 -0.07
N PHE A 12 -1.26 9.32 1.06
CA PHE A 12 0.02 8.62 1.12
C PHE A 12 -0.13 7.14 0.75
N PHE A 13 -1.14 6.44 1.30
CA PHE A 13 -1.45 5.06 0.94
C PHE A 13 -1.74 4.87 -0.56
N LYS A 14 -2.56 5.72 -1.19
CA LYS A 14 -2.84 5.61 -2.64
C LYS A 14 -1.55 5.68 -3.45
N SER A 15 -0.64 6.58 -3.07
CA SER A 15 0.63 6.74 -3.78
C SER A 15 1.59 5.56 -3.59
N THR A 16 1.55 4.86 -2.45
CA THR A 16 2.32 3.61 -2.25
C THR A 16 1.66 2.44 -2.98
N LEU A 17 0.32 2.39 -3.03
CA LEU A 17 -0.44 1.33 -3.68
C LEU A 17 -0.10 1.18 -5.17
N VAL A 18 0.06 2.29 -5.90
CA VAL A 18 0.41 2.27 -7.33
C VAL A 18 1.73 1.53 -7.58
N ILE A 19 2.75 1.83 -6.77
CA ILE A 19 4.07 1.22 -6.90
C ILE A 19 4.00 -0.25 -6.47
N ASN A 20 3.28 -0.54 -5.39
CA ASN A 20 3.09 -1.90 -4.89
C ASN A 20 2.46 -2.80 -5.96
N LEU A 21 1.37 -2.33 -6.59
CA LEU A 21 0.71 -3.05 -7.68
C LEU A 21 1.65 -3.27 -8.86
N ALA A 22 2.41 -2.24 -9.28
CA ALA A 22 3.37 -2.36 -10.37
C ALA A 22 4.44 -3.45 -10.10
N VAL A 23 4.97 -3.52 -8.89
CA VAL A 23 5.93 -4.57 -8.48
C VAL A 23 5.26 -5.94 -8.46
N CYS A 24 4.01 -6.01 -8.05
CA CYS A 24 3.28 -7.28 -7.90
C CYS A 24 2.74 -7.87 -9.22
N VAL A 25 2.86 -7.17 -10.36
CA VAL A 25 2.50 -7.70 -11.69
C VAL A 25 3.30 -8.96 -12.03
N LEU A 26 4.60 -8.99 -11.72
CA LEU A 26 5.44 -10.16 -12.04
C LEU A 26 5.06 -11.40 -11.22
N PRO A 27 4.95 -11.34 -9.87
CA PRO A 27 4.52 -12.49 -9.08
C PRO A 27 3.17 -13.05 -9.51
N ILE A 28 2.17 -12.21 -9.82
CA ILE A 28 0.85 -12.72 -10.20
C ILE A 28 0.89 -13.44 -11.56
N LEU A 29 1.69 -12.96 -12.52
CA LEU A 29 1.81 -13.56 -13.86
C LEU A 29 2.58 -14.88 -13.86
N PHE A 30 3.64 -14.99 -13.03
CA PHE A 30 4.57 -16.13 -13.11
C PHE A 30 4.53 -17.09 -11.91
N LEU A 31 4.11 -16.62 -10.74
CA LEU A 31 4.20 -17.36 -9.47
C LEU A 31 2.82 -17.61 -8.82
N GLY A 32 1.76 -17.04 -9.40
CA GLY A 32 0.38 -17.25 -9.00
C GLY A 32 -0.08 -16.41 -7.80
N VAL A 33 -1.34 -16.64 -7.39
CA VAL A 33 -2.06 -15.79 -6.42
C VAL A 33 -1.46 -15.85 -5.02
N PHE A 34 -0.91 -17.00 -4.61
CA PHE A 34 -0.26 -17.14 -3.30
C PHE A 34 0.98 -16.24 -3.22
N ALA A 35 1.88 -16.34 -4.20
CA ALA A 35 3.08 -15.51 -4.27
C ALA A 35 2.73 -14.02 -4.34
N PHE A 36 1.72 -13.65 -5.14
CA PHE A 36 1.19 -12.29 -5.21
C PHE A 36 0.84 -11.73 -3.82
N LYS A 37 0.06 -12.47 -3.01
CA LYS A 37 -0.36 -12.01 -1.67
C LYS A 37 0.83 -11.72 -0.76
N TYR A 38 1.82 -12.61 -0.75
CA TYR A 38 3.04 -12.42 0.05
C TYR A 38 3.87 -11.25 -0.45
N THR A 39 4.11 -11.15 -1.76
CA THR A 39 4.86 -10.04 -2.35
C THR A 39 4.16 -8.71 -2.07
N PHE A 40 2.83 -8.65 -2.17
CA PHE A 40 2.05 -7.43 -1.97
C PHE A 40 2.17 -6.86 -0.55
N LEU A 41 2.19 -7.71 0.48
CA LEU A 41 2.36 -7.26 1.87
C LEU A 41 3.81 -6.95 2.27
N THR A 42 4.78 -7.50 1.53
CA THR A 42 6.20 -7.43 1.89
C THR A 42 7.00 -6.64 0.86
N VAL A 43 7.50 -7.30 -0.19
CA VAL A 43 8.42 -6.75 -1.17
C VAL A 43 7.81 -5.58 -1.94
N GLY A 44 6.56 -5.68 -2.38
CA GLY A 44 5.89 -4.60 -3.10
C GLY A 44 5.65 -3.38 -2.21
N TYR A 45 5.29 -3.59 -0.96
CA TYR A 45 5.17 -2.51 0.02
C TYR A 45 6.53 -1.87 0.34
N ALA A 46 7.56 -2.68 0.61
CA ALA A 46 8.92 -2.21 0.87
C ALA A 46 9.51 -1.43 -0.31
N ALA A 47 9.29 -1.89 -1.54
CA ALA A 47 9.69 -1.20 -2.76
C ALA A 47 8.98 0.17 -2.88
N SER A 48 7.70 0.24 -2.52
CA SER A 48 6.94 1.48 -2.51
C SER A 48 7.51 2.50 -1.53
N LEU A 49 7.89 2.05 -0.32
CA LEU A 49 8.57 2.89 0.65
C LEU A 49 9.95 3.32 0.16
N ALA A 50 10.73 2.43 -0.45
CA ALA A 50 12.05 2.75 -0.98
C ALA A 50 11.95 3.86 -2.05
N VAL A 51 11.02 3.74 -3.00
CA VAL A 51 10.81 4.78 -4.02
C VAL A 51 10.41 6.12 -3.38
N LYS A 52 9.55 6.10 -2.36
CA LYS A 52 9.20 7.32 -1.59
C LYS A 52 10.40 7.93 -0.88
N GLU A 53 11.29 7.13 -0.31
CA GLU A 53 12.52 7.63 0.32
C GLU A 53 13.45 8.32 -0.69
N PHE A 54 13.58 7.77 -1.90
CA PHE A 54 14.46 8.33 -2.92
C PHE A 54 13.89 9.58 -3.60
N LYS A 55 12.58 9.61 -3.89
CA LYS A 55 11.97 10.68 -4.71
C LYS A 55 11.21 11.75 -3.93
N SER A 56 10.77 11.47 -2.70
CA SER A 56 9.73 12.26 -2.03
C SER A 56 10.15 12.84 -0.67
N LYS A 57 11.42 13.24 -0.50
CA LYS A 57 11.88 13.85 0.78
C LYS A 57 11.04 15.07 1.20
N ASN A 58 10.64 15.90 0.24
CA ASN A 58 9.78 17.06 0.49
C ASN A 58 8.34 16.69 0.89
N GLU A 59 7.87 15.52 0.46
CA GLU A 59 6.53 15.02 0.80
C GLU A 59 6.46 14.65 2.29
N TYR A 60 7.51 14.05 2.85
CA TYR A 60 7.59 13.76 4.28
C TYR A 60 7.59 15.02 5.15
N LEU A 61 8.20 16.12 4.69
CA LEU A 61 8.12 17.42 5.37
C LEU A 61 6.68 17.94 5.41
N PHE A 62 5.93 17.80 4.31
CA PHE A 62 4.52 18.18 4.29
C PHE A 62 3.71 17.42 5.34
N TYR A 63 3.87 16.10 5.45
CA TYR A 63 3.11 15.33 6.45
C TYR A 63 3.58 15.61 7.89
N TYR A 64 4.87 15.84 8.09
CA TYR A 64 5.41 16.23 9.40
C TYR A 64 4.82 17.56 9.88
N ASN A 65 4.71 18.54 9.00
CA ASN A 65 4.05 19.83 9.28
C ASN A 65 2.55 19.67 9.60
N ASN A 66 1.93 18.57 9.18
CA ASN A 66 0.56 18.20 9.53
C ASN A 66 0.46 17.27 10.77
N ALA A 67 1.51 17.22 11.61
CA ALA A 67 1.59 16.40 12.82
C ALA A 67 1.39 14.90 12.56
N ILE A 68 1.90 14.41 11.43
CA ILE A 68 1.99 12.98 11.12
C ILE A 68 3.46 12.61 11.03
N SER A 69 3.92 11.74 11.92
CA SER A 69 5.27 11.20 11.85
C SER A 69 5.43 10.23 10.69
N LYS A 70 6.67 10.10 10.21
CA LYS A 70 7.03 9.13 9.16
C LYS A 70 6.67 7.69 9.54
N MET A 71 6.89 7.31 10.79
CA MET A 71 6.57 5.96 11.26
C MET A 71 5.06 5.71 11.31
N GLU A 72 4.25 6.70 11.70
CA GLU A 72 2.79 6.62 11.58
C GLU A 72 2.38 6.41 10.11
N LEU A 73 2.92 7.18 9.15
CA LEU A 73 2.60 6.99 7.72
C LEU A 73 2.89 5.57 7.25
N TRP A 74 4.05 5.03 7.62
CA TRP A 74 4.45 3.69 7.23
C TRP A 74 3.57 2.60 7.87
N LEU A 75 3.20 2.74 9.14
CA LEU A 75 2.35 1.75 9.80
C LEU A 75 0.91 1.81 9.29
N TYR A 76 0.37 3.00 9.10
CA TYR A 76 -0.98 3.17 8.58
C TYR A 76 -1.09 2.75 7.11
N ALA A 77 -0.12 3.11 6.26
CA ALA A 77 -0.13 2.68 4.87
C ALA A 77 0.03 1.15 4.74
N TRP A 78 0.82 0.51 5.61
CA TRP A 78 0.88 -0.95 5.67
C TRP A 78 -0.46 -1.55 6.10
N SER A 79 -1.10 -0.98 7.12
CA SER A 79 -2.43 -1.40 7.59
C SER A 79 -3.48 -1.29 6.49
N TYR A 80 -3.50 -0.17 5.73
CA TYR A 80 -4.39 -0.01 4.58
C TYR A 80 -4.06 -0.99 3.46
N THR A 81 -2.78 -1.29 3.21
CA THR A 81 -2.35 -2.31 2.24
C THR A 81 -2.88 -3.69 2.63
N PHE A 82 -2.82 -4.05 3.92
CA PHE A 82 -3.37 -5.30 4.42
C PHE A 82 -4.89 -5.37 4.23
N VAL A 83 -5.63 -4.33 4.65
CA VAL A 83 -7.09 -4.27 4.48
C VAL A 83 -7.47 -4.35 3.01
N PHE A 84 -6.76 -3.62 2.14
CA PHE A 84 -6.98 -3.68 0.69
C PHE A 84 -6.78 -5.09 0.14
N LEU A 85 -5.75 -5.81 0.58
CA LEU A 85 -5.51 -7.19 0.16
C LEU A 85 -6.61 -8.14 0.63
N VAL A 86 -7.13 -7.96 1.85
CA VAL A 86 -8.27 -8.75 2.37
C VAL A 86 -9.50 -8.51 1.50
N ILE A 87 -9.83 -7.25 1.21
CA ILE A 87 -10.95 -6.89 0.32
C ILE A 87 -10.77 -7.51 -1.07
N LEU A 88 -9.57 -7.38 -1.65
CA LEU A 88 -9.26 -7.92 -2.97
C LEU A 88 -9.35 -9.45 -2.99
N SER A 89 -8.86 -10.11 -1.94
CA SER A 89 -8.97 -11.56 -1.79
C SER A 89 -10.42 -12.00 -1.64
N PHE A 90 -11.23 -11.28 -0.88
CA PHE A 90 -12.66 -11.56 -0.74
C PHE A 90 -13.39 -11.39 -2.07
N ALA A 91 -13.18 -10.28 -2.77
CA ALA A 91 -13.75 -10.02 -4.08
C ALA A 91 -13.38 -11.10 -5.11
N PHE A 92 -12.10 -11.50 -5.15
CA PHE A 92 -11.63 -12.56 -6.04
C PHE A 92 -12.32 -13.90 -5.77
N ASN A 93 -12.40 -14.33 -4.50
CA ASN A 93 -13.07 -15.58 -4.14
C ASN A 93 -14.58 -15.54 -4.43
N PHE A 94 -15.22 -14.39 -4.16
CA PHE A 94 -16.64 -14.22 -4.45
C PHE A 94 -16.92 -14.34 -5.95
N ILE A 95 -16.13 -13.68 -6.80
CA ILE A 95 -16.23 -13.81 -8.26
C ILE A 95 -15.99 -15.26 -8.70
N ALA A 96 -14.95 -15.91 -8.19
CA ALA A 96 -14.65 -17.31 -8.52
C ALA A 96 -15.70 -18.31 -8.02
N THR A 97 -16.58 -17.92 -7.11
CA THR A 97 -17.72 -18.75 -6.68
C THR A 97 -18.95 -18.54 -7.57
N LEU A 98 -19.08 -17.36 -8.19
CA LEU A 98 -20.23 -17.02 -9.04
C LEU A 98 -20.13 -17.57 -10.47
N PHE A 99 -18.91 -17.80 -10.97
CA PHE A 99 -18.62 -18.28 -12.33
C PHE A 99 -17.89 -19.61 -12.27
#